data_AF-A0A3A1Q0I8-F1
#
_entry.id   AF-A0A3A1Q0I8-F1
#
_cell.length_a   1.000
_cell.length_b   1.000
_cell.length_c   1.000
_cell.angle_alpha   90.00
_cell.angle_beta   90.00
_cell.angle_gamma   90.00
#
_symmetry.space_group_name_H-M   'P 1'
#
loop_
_entity.id
_entity.type
_entity.pdbx_description
1 polymer ?
#
loop_
_entity_poly.entity_id
_entity_poly.type
_entity_poly.pdbx_seq_one_letter_code
_entity_poly.pdbx_strand_id
1 'polypeptide(L)'
;MYKLIALDMDGTLLNSDKVISEENKQAITKAREAGVTVVLASGRPLEGMQDKLDELNINSDKDFVLYYNGSMVKNIGTNEIIHQQIIDGKAAKKIARKAKELGAYVHAFSQERGLITEENNPYTDIEAKINGLDVTEMNFESLSDDHAIIKAMMVAEPSKLTEVIAALPSDLREEFTVVQSAPFFLEFLNPSSNKGIGVSAIAEYLGIKAEEVICMGDAENDHHMLQYAGLGIAMANAMEETKEIADYIAESNDEHGVAKSIEKFVLNA
;
A
#
# COMPACT_ATOMS: atom_id res chain seq x y z
N MET A 1 21.63 14.34 7.18
CA MET A 1 20.65 15.02 6.31
C MET A 1 19.83 13.92 5.67
N TYR A 2 18.50 13.97 5.81
CA TYR A 2 17.62 12.97 5.21
C TYR A 2 17.56 13.14 3.69
N LYS A 3 17.47 12.03 2.96
CA LYS A 3 17.52 11.96 1.50
C LYS A 3 16.30 11.28 0.89
N LEU A 4 15.53 10.55 1.70
CA LEU A 4 14.30 9.89 1.27
C LEU A 4 13.19 10.13 2.29
N ILE A 5 11.99 10.42 1.80
CA ILE A 5 10.76 10.48 2.59
C ILE A 5 9.75 9.53 1.97
N ALA A 6 9.32 8.52 2.73
CA ALA A 6 8.20 7.67 2.37
C ALA A 6 6.94 8.12 3.11
N LEU A 7 5.86 8.37 2.37
CA LEU A 7 4.60 8.88 2.90
C LEU A 7 3.48 7.87 2.67
N ASP A 8 2.82 7.44 3.74
CA ASP A 8 1.48 6.87 3.59
C ASP A 8 0.50 7.93 3.04
N MET A 9 -0.57 7.44 2.40
CA MET A 9 -1.62 8.27 1.84
C MET A 9 -2.80 8.51 2.79
N ASP A 10 -3.52 7.47 3.16
CA ASP A 10 -4.85 7.58 3.77
C ASP A 10 -4.74 7.71 5.30
N GLY A 11 -4.97 8.91 5.83
CA GLY A 11 -4.76 9.17 7.26
C GLY A 11 -3.40 9.80 7.56
N THR A 12 -2.55 9.93 6.53
CA THR A 12 -1.24 10.59 6.62
C THR A 12 -1.12 11.79 5.69
N LEU A 13 -0.92 11.58 4.38
CA LEU A 13 -0.81 12.66 3.40
C LEU A 13 -2.16 13.31 3.08
N LEU A 14 -3.20 12.48 2.97
CA LEU A 14 -4.57 12.89 2.66
C LEU A 14 -5.31 13.27 3.94
N ASN A 15 -5.99 14.41 3.89
CA ASN A 15 -6.87 14.84 4.97
C ASN A 15 -8.19 14.03 4.98
N SER A 16 -9.10 14.36 5.89
CA SER A 16 -10.41 13.71 6.02
C SER A 16 -11.28 13.79 4.76
N ASP A 17 -11.07 14.82 3.91
CA ASP A 17 -11.75 14.99 2.61
C ASP A 17 -11.03 14.25 1.45
N LYS A 18 -10.01 13.44 1.76
CA LYS A 18 -9.19 12.70 0.78
C LYS A 18 -8.43 13.58 -0.22
N VAL A 19 -8.12 14.82 0.18
CA VAL A 19 -7.33 15.76 -0.62
C VAL A 19 -5.95 16.00 0.00
N ILE A 20 -4.98 16.36 -0.85
CA ILE A 20 -3.68 16.83 -0.38
C ILE A 20 -3.81 18.33 -0.12
N SER A 21 -3.52 18.76 1.10
CA SER A 21 -3.53 20.18 1.45
C SER A 21 -2.43 20.96 0.71
N GLU A 22 -2.65 22.26 0.49
CA GLU A 22 -1.66 23.12 -0.19
C GLU A 22 -0.36 23.21 0.60
N GLU A 23 -0.43 23.19 1.93
CA GLU A 23 0.70 23.12 2.84
C GLU A 23 1.55 21.86 2.59
N ASN A 24 0.91 20.69 2.51
CA ASN A 24 1.60 19.43 2.22
C ASN A 24 2.24 19.47 0.83
N LYS A 25 1.54 19.96 -0.20
CA LYS A 25 2.09 20.08 -1.56
C LYS A 25 3.32 20.97 -1.62
N GLN A 26 3.26 22.13 -0.97
CA GLN A 26 4.36 23.09 -0.96
C GLN A 26 5.58 22.53 -0.22
N ALA A 27 5.37 21.87 0.93
CA ALA A 27 6.45 21.24 1.68
C ALA A 27 7.11 20.11 0.89
N ILE A 28 6.31 19.23 0.25
CA ILE A 28 6.81 18.16 -0.62
C ILE A 28 7.60 18.74 -1.79
N THR A 29 7.07 19.77 -2.46
CA THR A 29 7.77 20.44 -3.56
C THR A 29 9.14 20.97 -3.11
N LYS A 30 9.20 21.70 -1.99
CA LYS A 30 10.45 22.24 -1.45
C LYS A 30 11.44 21.14 -1.07
N ALA A 31 10.99 20.03 -0.47
CA ALA A 31 11.86 18.91 -0.16
C ALA A 31 12.47 18.29 -1.43
N ARG A 32 11.66 18.13 -2.48
CA ARG A 32 12.11 17.62 -3.78
C ARG A 32 13.10 18.59 -4.46
N GLU A 33 12.83 19.90 -4.41
CA GLU A 33 13.76 20.93 -4.90
C GLU A 33 15.11 20.93 -4.14
N ALA A 34 15.08 20.55 -2.85
CA ALA A 34 16.28 20.33 -2.05
C ALA A 34 17.01 19.00 -2.34
N GLY A 35 16.52 18.20 -3.29
CA GLY A 35 17.13 16.94 -3.72
C GLY A 35 16.70 15.72 -2.90
N VAL A 36 15.65 15.83 -2.09
CA VAL A 36 15.09 14.71 -1.32
C VAL A 36 14.11 13.92 -2.20
N THR A 37 14.29 12.60 -2.27
CA THR A 37 13.34 11.71 -2.93
C THR A 37 12.10 11.57 -2.06
N VAL A 38 10.93 11.91 -2.60
CA VAL A 38 9.63 11.70 -1.92
C VAL A 38 8.88 10.58 -2.61
N VAL A 39 8.47 9.57 -1.85
CA VAL A 39 7.82 8.35 -2.33
C VAL A 39 6.45 8.24 -1.68
N LEU A 40 5.42 7.97 -2.48
CA LEU A 40 4.12 7.54 -1.95
C LEU A 40 4.15 6.03 -1.69
N ALA A 41 3.72 5.62 -0.50
CA ALA A 41 3.74 4.24 -0.02
C ALA A 41 2.36 3.81 0.49
N SER A 42 1.58 3.13 -0.36
CA SER A 42 0.17 2.83 -0.08
C SER A 42 -0.21 1.36 -0.27
N GLY A 43 -1.32 0.97 0.37
CA GLY A 43 -2.02 -0.28 0.10
C GLY A 43 -2.79 -0.29 -1.22
N ARG A 44 -3.01 0.90 -1.80
CA ARG A 44 -3.74 1.09 -3.06
C ARG A 44 -3.02 0.45 -4.25
N PRO A 45 -3.77 0.04 -5.30
CA PRO A 45 -3.21 -0.17 -6.63
C PRO A 45 -2.65 1.14 -7.19
N LEU A 46 -1.76 1.06 -8.18
CA LEU A 46 -1.11 2.23 -8.78
C LEU A 46 -2.13 3.20 -9.39
N GLU A 47 -3.16 2.66 -10.05
CA GLU A 47 -4.25 3.41 -10.67
C GLU A 47 -4.97 4.28 -9.63
N GLY A 48 -5.20 3.76 -8.43
CA GLY A 48 -5.80 4.49 -7.31
C GLY A 48 -4.88 5.53 -6.66
N MET A 49 -3.61 5.62 -7.11
CA MET A 49 -2.62 6.60 -6.67
C MET A 49 -2.28 7.62 -7.76
N GLN A 50 -2.64 7.36 -9.02
CA GLN A 50 -2.16 8.11 -10.19
C GLN A 50 -2.47 9.61 -10.10
N ASP A 51 -3.71 9.98 -9.78
CA ASP A 51 -4.13 11.38 -9.64
C ASP A 51 -3.27 12.14 -8.61
N LYS A 52 -2.85 11.46 -7.53
CA LYS A 52 -2.06 12.05 -6.44
C LYS A 52 -0.58 12.14 -6.78
N LEU A 53 -0.06 11.17 -7.54
CA LEU A 53 1.27 11.25 -8.11
C LEU A 53 1.38 12.43 -9.08
N ASP A 54 0.38 12.59 -9.96
CA ASP A 54 0.31 13.69 -10.92
C ASP A 54 0.17 15.06 -10.23
N GLU A 55 -0.71 15.16 -9.22
CA GLU A 55 -0.89 16.36 -8.40
C GLU A 55 0.41 16.82 -7.70
N LEU A 56 1.31 15.88 -7.38
CA LEU A 56 2.61 16.15 -6.77
C LEU A 56 3.77 16.24 -7.78
N ASN A 57 3.52 16.08 -9.09
CA ASN A 57 4.54 15.96 -10.14
C ASN A 57 5.55 14.83 -9.90
N ILE A 58 5.11 13.71 -9.34
CA ILE A 58 5.92 12.51 -9.11
C ILE A 58 5.75 11.62 -10.36
N ASN A 59 6.48 11.96 -11.43
CA ASN A 59 6.25 11.41 -12.77
C ASN A 59 7.52 11.29 -13.64
N SER A 60 8.71 11.34 -13.03
CA SER A 60 9.99 11.27 -13.73
C SER A 60 10.73 9.95 -13.51
N ASP A 61 11.86 9.79 -14.20
CA ASP A 61 12.80 8.67 -14.04
C ASP A 61 13.57 8.70 -12.70
N LYS A 62 13.37 9.73 -11.89
CA LYS A 62 13.89 9.84 -10.51
C LYS A 62 12.87 9.48 -9.44
N ASP A 63 11.62 9.24 -9.86
CA ASP A 63 10.51 9.06 -8.96
C ASP A 63 10.14 7.59 -8.82
N PHE A 64 9.76 7.21 -7.61
CA PHE A 64 9.41 5.84 -7.25
C PHE A 64 8.05 5.81 -6.57
N VAL A 65 7.40 4.67 -6.64
CA VAL A 65 6.13 4.42 -5.96
C VAL A 65 6.12 3.03 -5.36
N LEU A 66 5.57 2.94 -4.15
CA LEU A 66 5.30 1.71 -3.44
C LEU A 66 3.78 1.54 -3.35
N TYR A 67 3.29 0.44 -3.89
CA TYR A 67 1.86 0.15 -4.02
C TYR A 67 1.55 -1.29 -3.60
N TYR A 68 0.29 -1.61 -3.35
CA TYR A 68 -0.14 -2.89 -2.76
C TYR A 68 0.62 -3.26 -1.47
N ASN A 69 0.76 -2.31 -0.54
CA ASN A 69 1.42 -2.50 0.77
C ASN A 69 2.89 -2.95 0.69
N GLY A 70 3.59 -2.62 -0.40
CA GLY A 70 4.99 -2.99 -0.58
C GLY A 70 5.20 -4.24 -1.42
N SER A 71 4.11 -4.89 -1.85
CA SER A 71 4.18 -6.04 -2.77
C SER A 71 4.81 -5.65 -4.10
N MET A 72 4.68 -4.38 -4.49
CA MET A 72 5.25 -3.85 -5.70
C MET A 72 5.92 -2.50 -5.44
N VAL A 73 7.11 -2.33 -6.00
CA VAL A 73 7.82 -1.06 -6.08
C VAL A 73 8.32 -0.88 -7.49
N LYS A 74 8.10 0.31 -8.05
CA LYS A 74 8.62 0.64 -9.38
C LYS A 74 9.17 2.05 -9.46
N ASN A 75 10.06 2.26 -10.40
CA ASN A 75 10.41 3.58 -10.91
C ASN A 75 9.32 4.04 -11.89
N ILE A 76 8.80 5.25 -11.72
CA ILE A 76 7.64 5.74 -12.47
C ILE A 76 8.01 6.06 -13.92
N GLY A 77 9.12 6.76 -14.14
CA GLY A 77 9.52 7.19 -15.49
C GLY A 77 10.00 6.03 -16.37
N THR A 78 10.74 5.08 -15.81
CA THR A 78 11.31 3.95 -16.57
C THR A 78 10.40 2.72 -16.60
N ASN A 79 9.42 2.64 -15.69
CA ASN A 79 8.63 1.43 -15.40
C ASN A 79 9.46 0.21 -14.94
N GLU A 80 10.71 0.41 -14.52
CA GLU A 80 11.52 -0.64 -13.92
C GLU A 80 10.87 -1.11 -12.59
N ILE A 81 10.64 -2.41 -12.46
CA ILE A 81 10.23 -3.03 -11.19
C ILE A 81 11.46 -3.16 -10.30
N ILE A 82 11.50 -2.38 -9.22
CA ILE A 82 12.60 -2.36 -8.26
C ILE A 82 12.46 -3.49 -7.25
N HIS A 83 11.21 -3.80 -6.88
CA HIS A 83 10.90 -4.86 -5.93
C HIS A 83 9.54 -5.46 -6.24
N GLN A 84 9.44 -6.78 -6.10
CA GLN A 84 8.16 -7.49 -6.12
C GLN A 84 8.14 -8.66 -5.14
N GLN A 85 7.09 -8.72 -4.34
CA GLN A 85 6.74 -9.85 -3.47
C GLN A 85 5.26 -10.13 -3.67
N ILE A 86 4.99 -11.03 -4.60
CA ILE A 86 3.65 -11.36 -5.08
C ILE A 86 3.34 -12.82 -4.77
N ILE A 87 2.07 -13.19 -4.87
CA ILE A 87 1.65 -14.59 -4.88
C ILE A 87 1.57 -15.08 -6.34
N ASP A 88 1.22 -16.34 -6.53
CA ASP A 88 1.17 -16.97 -7.85
C ASP A 88 -0.24 -17.47 -8.19
N GLY A 89 -0.42 -17.95 -9.42
CA GLY A 89 -1.69 -18.49 -9.88
C GLY A 89 -2.12 -19.72 -9.09
N LYS A 90 -1.17 -20.51 -8.58
CA LYS A 90 -1.46 -21.65 -7.70
C LYS A 90 -2.10 -21.19 -6.37
N ALA A 91 -1.54 -20.16 -5.74
CA ALA A 91 -2.09 -19.55 -4.54
C ALA A 91 -3.48 -18.95 -4.82
N ALA A 92 -3.63 -18.20 -5.92
CA ALA A 92 -4.91 -17.61 -6.31
C ALA A 92 -6.00 -18.67 -6.52
N LYS A 93 -5.69 -19.81 -7.18
CA LYS A 93 -6.60 -20.95 -7.29
C LYS A 93 -6.97 -21.54 -5.93
N LYS A 94 -5.99 -21.71 -5.03
CA LYS A 94 -6.22 -22.23 -3.67
C LYS A 94 -7.20 -21.32 -2.91
N ILE A 95 -6.99 -20.02 -2.97
CA ILE A 95 -7.83 -19.01 -2.33
C ILE A 95 -9.23 -19.00 -2.96
N ALA A 96 -9.34 -19.02 -4.29
CA ALA A 96 -10.62 -19.05 -4.99
C ALA A 96 -11.48 -20.27 -4.63
N ARG A 97 -10.88 -21.47 -4.62
CA ARG A 97 -11.57 -22.69 -4.15
C ARG A 97 -12.07 -22.54 -2.72
N LYS A 98 -11.23 -22.03 -1.83
CA LYS A 98 -11.61 -21.84 -0.42
C LYS A 98 -12.72 -20.80 -0.25
N ALA A 99 -12.66 -19.69 -0.99
CA ALA A 99 -13.71 -18.67 -0.97
C ALA A 99 -15.07 -19.29 -1.34
N LYS A 100 -15.08 -20.07 -2.43
CA LYS A 100 -16.26 -20.78 -2.90
C LYS A 100 -16.80 -21.80 -1.89
N GLU A 101 -15.92 -22.58 -1.26
CA GLU A 101 -16.31 -23.52 -0.19
C GLU A 101 -16.95 -22.81 1.02
N LEU A 102 -16.48 -21.60 1.35
CA LEU A 102 -16.98 -20.82 2.48
C LEU A 102 -18.18 -19.92 2.13
N GLY A 103 -18.59 -19.90 0.85
CA GLY A 103 -19.70 -19.08 0.35
C GLY A 103 -19.36 -17.58 0.27
N ALA A 104 -18.10 -17.26 -0.05
CA ALA A 104 -17.62 -15.91 -0.37
C ALA A 104 -17.27 -15.81 -1.86
N TYR A 105 -17.24 -14.57 -2.36
CA TYR A 105 -16.66 -14.27 -3.66
C TYR A 105 -15.14 -14.10 -3.55
N VAL A 106 -14.47 -14.09 -4.69
CA VAL A 106 -13.03 -13.87 -4.80
C VAL A 106 -12.72 -12.95 -5.96
N HIS A 107 -11.81 -12.00 -5.74
CA HIS A 107 -11.11 -11.34 -6.83
C HIS A 107 -9.61 -11.33 -6.58
N ALA A 108 -8.81 -11.10 -7.60
CA ALA A 108 -7.37 -10.99 -7.49
C ALA A 108 -6.81 -9.95 -8.46
N PHE A 109 -5.64 -9.41 -8.14
CA PHE A 109 -4.93 -8.44 -8.95
C PHE A 109 -3.86 -9.16 -9.77
N SER A 110 -4.17 -9.41 -11.04
CA SER A 110 -3.24 -9.97 -12.02
C SER A 110 -2.38 -8.87 -12.61
N GLN A 111 -1.06 -9.06 -12.67
CA GLN A 111 -0.18 -8.09 -13.34
C GLN A 111 -0.50 -7.95 -14.85
N GLU A 112 -0.99 -9.01 -15.49
CA GLU A 112 -1.29 -9.02 -16.92
C GLU A 112 -2.75 -8.68 -17.25
N ARG A 113 -3.67 -8.98 -16.33
CA ARG A 113 -5.12 -8.97 -16.60
C ARG A 113 -5.90 -7.98 -15.73
N GLY A 114 -5.21 -7.20 -14.90
CA GLY A 114 -5.84 -6.28 -13.95
C GLY A 114 -6.66 -7.02 -12.88
N LEU A 115 -7.80 -6.45 -12.51
CA LEU A 115 -8.68 -7.04 -11.50
C LEU A 115 -9.49 -8.20 -12.11
N ILE A 116 -9.20 -9.42 -11.67
CA ILE A 116 -9.88 -10.64 -12.12
C ILE A 116 -10.83 -11.17 -11.06
N THR A 117 -11.98 -11.72 -11.47
CA THR A 117 -12.98 -12.35 -10.57
C THR A 117 -13.61 -13.56 -11.27
N GLU A 118 -14.08 -14.57 -10.52
CA GLU A 118 -14.83 -15.68 -11.14
C GLU A 118 -16.22 -15.24 -11.64
N GLU A 119 -16.85 -14.39 -10.84
CA GLU A 119 -18.17 -13.81 -11.06
C GLU A 119 -18.16 -12.39 -10.50
N ASN A 120 -18.64 -11.41 -11.27
CA ASN A 120 -18.72 -10.06 -10.74
C ASN A 120 -19.78 -9.97 -9.62
N ASN A 121 -19.49 -9.17 -8.61
CA ASN A 121 -20.28 -9.05 -7.40
C ASN A 121 -20.17 -7.62 -6.83
N PRO A 122 -21.09 -7.19 -5.95
CA PRO A 122 -21.12 -5.82 -5.45
C PRO A 122 -19.82 -5.34 -4.78
N TYR A 123 -19.04 -6.25 -4.19
CA TYR A 123 -17.80 -5.89 -3.49
C TYR A 123 -16.61 -5.77 -4.44
N THR A 124 -16.55 -6.59 -5.49
CA THR A 124 -15.60 -6.39 -6.60
C THR A 124 -15.91 -5.10 -7.35
N ASP A 125 -17.18 -4.75 -7.57
CA ASP A 125 -17.58 -3.46 -8.15
C ASP A 125 -17.12 -2.25 -7.31
N ILE A 126 -17.19 -2.38 -5.97
CA ILE A 126 -16.67 -1.35 -5.05
C ILE A 126 -15.17 -1.17 -5.26
N GLU A 127 -14.38 -2.27 -5.27
CA GLU A 127 -12.93 -2.21 -5.48
C GLU A 127 -12.57 -1.59 -6.82
N ALA A 128 -13.27 -2.02 -7.89
CA ALA A 128 -13.10 -1.50 -9.24
C ALA A 128 -13.38 0.00 -9.30
N LYS A 129 -14.48 0.46 -8.69
CA LYS A 129 -14.89 1.87 -8.72
C LYS A 129 -13.97 2.77 -7.90
N ILE A 130 -13.54 2.33 -6.71
CA ILE A 130 -12.67 3.12 -5.83
C ILE A 130 -11.32 3.37 -6.50
N ASN A 131 -10.83 2.39 -7.27
CA ASN A 131 -9.49 2.43 -7.85
C ASN A 131 -9.47 2.71 -9.36
N GLY A 132 -10.62 2.87 -10.01
CA GLY A 132 -10.72 3.13 -11.44
C GLY A 132 -10.28 1.96 -12.32
N LEU A 133 -10.60 0.73 -11.92
CA LEU A 133 -10.17 -0.50 -12.60
C LEU A 133 -11.29 -1.14 -13.43
N ASP A 134 -10.91 -1.77 -14.53
CA ASP A 134 -11.80 -2.68 -15.27
C ASP A 134 -11.79 -4.08 -14.63
N VAL A 135 -12.96 -4.71 -14.58
CA VAL A 135 -13.13 -6.07 -14.05
C VAL A 135 -13.10 -7.08 -15.19
N THR A 136 -12.24 -8.09 -15.05
CA THR A 136 -12.16 -9.24 -15.98
C THR A 136 -12.75 -10.49 -15.32
N GLU A 137 -13.91 -10.93 -15.79
CA GLU A 137 -14.49 -12.21 -15.37
C GLU A 137 -13.76 -13.40 -16.02
N MET A 138 -13.24 -14.30 -15.20
CA MET A 138 -12.56 -15.51 -15.68
C MET A 138 -12.49 -16.62 -14.62
N ASN A 139 -12.41 -17.87 -15.09
CA ASN A 139 -12.19 -19.01 -14.22
C ASN A 139 -10.73 -19.05 -13.71
N PHE A 140 -10.52 -19.00 -12.40
CA PHE A 140 -9.18 -19.06 -11.79
C PHE A 140 -8.44 -20.36 -12.11
N GLU A 141 -9.15 -21.47 -12.33
CA GLU A 141 -8.55 -22.75 -12.74
C GLU A 141 -7.81 -22.66 -14.08
N SER A 142 -8.13 -21.66 -14.91
CA SER A 142 -7.47 -21.44 -16.20
C SER A 142 -6.13 -20.69 -16.09
N LEU A 143 -5.78 -20.15 -14.92
CA LEU A 143 -4.47 -19.53 -14.69
C LEU A 143 -3.36 -20.58 -14.81
N SER A 144 -2.17 -20.19 -15.27
CA SER A 144 -0.99 -21.02 -15.03
C SER A 144 -0.64 -21.00 -13.54
N ASP A 145 0.06 -22.01 -13.04
CA ASP A 145 0.42 -22.06 -11.61
C ASP A 145 1.39 -20.94 -11.20
N ASP A 146 2.21 -20.48 -12.15
CA ASP A 146 3.19 -19.40 -12.02
C ASP A 146 2.66 -18.02 -12.43
N HIS A 147 1.36 -17.90 -12.72
CA HIS A 147 0.76 -16.62 -13.13
C HIS A 147 0.98 -15.55 -12.05
N ALA A 148 1.50 -14.38 -12.43
CA ALA A 148 1.83 -13.31 -11.49
C ALA A 148 0.57 -12.66 -10.88
N ILE A 149 0.31 -12.92 -9.60
CA ILE A 149 -0.83 -12.38 -8.85
C ILE A 149 -0.33 -11.53 -7.70
N ILE A 150 -0.60 -10.23 -7.75
CA ILE A 150 -0.11 -9.27 -6.75
C ILE A 150 -0.72 -9.56 -5.37
N LYS A 151 -2.05 -9.69 -5.33
CA LYS A 151 -2.81 -10.11 -4.15
C LYS A 151 -4.14 -10.75 -4.57
N ALA A 152 -4.73 -11.52 -3.68
CA ALA A 152 -6.10 -12.01 -3.82
C ALA A 152 -6.94 -11.59 -2.62
N MET A 153 -8.25 -11.48 -2.79
CA MET A 153 -9.17 -11.04 -1.74
C MET A 153 -10.41 -11.91 -1.73
N MET A 154 -10.77 -12.41 -0.55
CA MET A 154 -12.11 -12.93 -0.30
C MET A 154 -13.03 -11.77 0.05
N VAL A 155 -14.17 -11.70 -0.63
CA VAL A 155 -15.10 -10.59 -0.49
C VAL A 155 -16.52 -11.11 -0.27
N ALA A 156 -17.21 -10.51 0.69
CA ALA A 156 -18.56 -10.91 1.06
C ALA A 156 -19.25 -9.79 1.86
N GLU A 157 -20.55 -9.96 2.08
CA GLU A 157 -21.29 -9.13 3.03
C GLU A 157 -20.65 -9.20 4.44
N PRO A 158 -20.60 -8.10 5.23
CA PRO A 158 -19.80 -8.07 6.45
C PRO A 158 -20.10 -9.19 7.47
N SER A 159 -21.36 -9.53 7.68
CA SER A 159 -21.71 -10.64 8.58
C SER A 159 -21.20 -11.97 8.01
N LYS A 160 -21.33 -12.17 6.70
CA LYS A 160 -20.80 -13.35 6.01
C LYS A 160 -19.26 -13.41 6.04
N LEU A 161 -18.57 -12.30 5.83
CA LEU A 161 -17.11 -12.26 5.87
C LEU A 161 -16.60 -12.58 7.27
N THR A 162 -17.32 -12.17 8.32
CA THR A 162 -17.00 -12.55 9.70
C THR A 162 -17.04 -14.08 9.88
N GLU A 163 -18.06 -14.76 9.34
CA GLU A 163 -18.11 -16.23 9.33
C GLU A 163 -16.95 -16.85 8.56
N VAL A 164 -16.61 -16.29 7.39
CA VAL A 164 -15.50 -16.74 6.54
C VAL A 164 -14.17 -16.64 7.28
N ILE A 165 -13.92 -15.51 7.96
CA ILE A 165 -12.70 -15.27 8.76
C ILE A 165 -12.60 -16.28 9.92
N ALA A 166 -13.72 -16.55 10.59
CA ALA A 166 -13.78 -17.52 11.69
C ALA A 166 -13.58 -18.97 11.23
N ALA A 167 -14.02 -19.30 10.00
CA ALA A 167 -13.86 -20.60 9.39
C ALA A 167 -12.56 -20.75 8.57
N LEU A 168 -11.73 -19.70 8.49
CA LEU A 168 -10.53 -19.69 7.67
C LEU A 168 -9.50 -20.69 8.24
N PRO A 169 -9.05 -21.68 7.45
CA PRO A 169 -8.03 -22.63 7.87
C PRO A 169 -6.73 -21.97 8.34
N SER A 170 -6.06 -22.57 9.35
CA SER A 170 -4.81 -22.04 9.88
C SER A 170 -3.67 -22.08 8.86
N ASP A 171 -3.65 -23.06 7.97
CA ASP A 171 -2.62 -23.17 6.92
C ASP A 171 -2.62 -21.97 5.96
N LEU A 172 -3.78 -21.37 5.69
CA LEU A 172 -3.83 -20.13 4.90
C LEU A 172 -3.25 -18.93 5.65
N ARG A 173 -3.42 -18.87 6.98
CA ARG A 173 -2.83 -17.81 7.80
C ARG A 173 -1.31 -17.98 8.00
N GLU A 174 -0.82 -19.21 7.87
CA GLU A 174 0.61 -19.52 7.89
C GLU A 174 1.27 -19.26 6.52
N GLU A 175 0.54 -19.51 5.43
CA GLU A 175 1.04 -19.36 4.06
C GLU A 175 0.94 -17.93 3.51
N PHE A 176 0.02 -17.11 4.03
CA PHE A 176 -0.23 -15.75 3.55
C PHE A 176 -0.26 -14.74 4.70
N THR A 177 0.11 -13.49 4.39
CA THR A 177 -0.31 -12.35 5.22
C THR A 177 -1.79 -12.13 4.97
N VAL A 178 -2.61 -12.34 6.00
CA VAL A 178 -4.08 -12.23 5.94
C VAL A 178 -4.54 -11.02 6.73
N VAL A 179 -5.14 -10.03 6.05
CA VAL A 179 -5.54 -8.75 6.64
C VAL A 179 -6.97 -8.40 6.25
N GLN A 180 -7.81 -8.02 7.21
CA GLN A 180 -9.12 -7.46 6.92
C GLN A 180 -9.00 -5.94 6.73
N SER A 181 -8.98 -5.47 5.47
CA SER A 181 -8.81 -4.04 5.17
C SER A 181 -10.12 -3.24 5.20
N ALA A 182 -11.26 -3.92 5.04
CA ALA A 182 -12.59 -3.35 5.21
C ALA A 182 -13.55 -4.41 5.76
N PRO A 183 -14.74 -4.03 6.30
CA PRO A 183 -15.72 -4.99 6.80
C PRO A 183 -16.12 -6.08 5.79
N PHE A 184 -15.94 -5.83 4.50
CA PHE A 184 -16.28 -6.72 3.38
C PHE A 184 -15.06 -7.17 2.55
N PHE A 185 -13.83 -6.87 2.97
CA PHE A 185 -12.58 -7.25 2.29
C PHE A 185 -11.62 -8.00 3.21
N LEU A 186 -11.23 -9.21 2.81
CA LEU A 186 -10.16 -9.99 3.43
C LEU A 186 -9.05 -10.25 2.42
N GLU A 187 -7.89 -9.66 2.64
CA GLU A 187 -6.73 -9.70 1.75
C GLU A 187 -5.82 -10.88 2.06
N PHE A 188 -5.25 -11.44 0.99
CA PHE A 188 -4.22 -12.48 1.01
C PHE A 188 -3.04 -11.96 0.20
N LEU A 189 -1.96 -11.67 0.91
CA LEU A 189 -0.72 -11.10 0.39
C LEU A 189 0.42 -12.11 0.57
N ASN A 190 1.51 -11.90 -0.16
CA ASN A 190 2.74 -12.61 0.11
C ASN A 190 3.19 -12.33 1.57
N PRO A 191 3.55 -13.35 2.37
CA PRO A 191 3.99 -13.17 3.77
C PRO A 191 5.16 -12.20 3.95
N SER A 192 6.00 -12.07 2.92
CA SER A 192 7.17 -11.20 2.91
C SER A 192 6.85 -9.80 2.38
N SER A 193 5.58 -9.47 2.14
CA SER A 193 5.17 -8.15 1.67
C SER A 193 4.84 -7.22 2.83
N ASN A 194 5.60 -6.13 2.96
CA ASN A 194 5.26 -5.00 3.82
C ASN A 194 5.93 -3.71 3.31
N LYS A 195 5.41 -2.56 3.75
CA LYS A 195 5.91 -1.25 3.31
C LYS A 195 7.39 -1.02 3.67
N GLY A 196 7.87 -1.55 4.79
CA GLY A 196 9.26 -1.39 5.22
C GLY A 196 10.27 -2.01 4.25
N ILE A 197 10.00 -3.23 3.77
CA ILE A 197 10.81 -3.89 2.75
C ILE A 197 10.80 -3.09 1.44
N GLY A 198 9.62 -2.60 1.03
CA GLY A 198 9.51 -1.79 -0.18
C GLY A 198 10.30 -0.48 -0.09
N VAL A 199 10.24 0.23 1.05
CA VAL A 199 11.06 1.44 1.28
C VAL A 199 12.55 1.09 1.31
N SER A 200 12.94 -0.02 1.93
CA SER A 200 14.34 -0.48 1.93
C SER A 200 14.86 -0.74 0.53
N ALA A 201 14.05 -1.36 -0.34
CA ALA A 201 14.45 -1.63 -1.71
C ALA A 201 14.72 -0.34 -2.51
N ILE A 202 13.93 0.72 -2.30
CA ILE A 202 14.18 2.04 -2.94
C ILE A 202 15.46 2.66 -2.36
N ALA A 203 15.62 2.63 -1.04
CA ALA A 203 16.80 3.19 -0.39
C ALA A 203 18.09 2.50 -0.86
N GLU A 204 18.11 1.17 -0.92
CA GLU A 204 19.22 0.37 -1.44
C GLU A 204 19.53 0.67 -2.91
N TYR A 205 18.50 0.75 -3.76
CA TYR A 205 18.65 1.10 -5.17
C TYR A 205 19.31 2.49 -5.35
N LEU A 206 18.97 3.44 -4.48
CA LEU A 206 19.52 4.80 -4.50
C LEU A 206 20.83 4.97 -3.72
N GLY A 207 21.32 3.92 -3.05
CA GLY A 207 22.49 4.01 -2.17
C GLY A 207 22.27 4.90 -0.93
N ILE A 208 21.02 5.00 -0.47
CA ILE A 208 20.60 5.75 0.71
C ILE A 208 20.57 4.78 1.90
N LYS A 209 21.14 5.19 3.03
CA LYS A 209 21.08 4.39 4.26
C LYS A 209 19.78 4.62 5.00
N ALA A 210 19.33 3.64 5.79
CA ALA A 210 18.17 3.77 6.67
C ALA A 210 18.22 5.04 7.55
N GLU A 211 19.38 5.40 8.12
CA GLU A 211 19.59 6.63 8.92
C GLU A 211 19.30 7.95 8.17
N GLU A 212 19.19 7.90 6.84
CA GLU A 212 18.89 9.02 5.95
C GLU A 212 17.43 8.98 5.43
N VAL A 213 16.59 8.08 5.96
CA VAL A 213 15.18 7.89 5.57
C VAL A 213 14.24 8.43 6.64
N ILE A 214 13.19 9.14 6.20
CA ILE A 214 12.00 9.45 7.00
C ILE A 214 10.84 8.61 6.48
N CYS A 215 10.08 7.99 7.38
CA CYS A 215 8.79 7.36 7.05
C CYS A 215 7.68 8.03 7.86
N MET A 216 6.53 8.29 7.24
CA MET A 216 5.36 8.86 7.90
C MET A 216 4.13 7.97 7.67
N GLY A 217 3.39 7.65 8.74
CA GLY A 217 2.23 6.76 8.69
C GLY A 217 1.28 6.90 9.89
N ASP A 218 0.16 6.20 9.86
CA ASP A 218 -0.87 6.25 10.90
C ASP A 218 -1.50 4.90 11.28
N ALA A 219 -1.32 3.85 10.48
CA ALA A 219 -1.96 2.55 10.65
C ALA A 219 -0.96 1.38 10.81
N GLU A 220 -1.48 0.19 11.11
CA GLU A 220 -0.69 -1.03 11.38
C GLU A 220 0.22 -1.42 10.19
N ASN A 221 -0.24 -1.24 8.96
CA ASN A 221 0.53 -1.53 7.76
C ASN A 221 1.74 -0.59 7.56
N ASP A 222 1.83 0.50 8.34
CA ASP A 222 2.97 1.42 8.34
C ASP A 222 4.07 1.01 9.33
N HIS A 223 3.77 0.10 10.27
CA HIS A 223 4.68 -0.21 11.38
C HIS A 223 6.09 -0.60 10.93
N HIS A 224 6.17 -1.46 9.92
CA HIS A 224 7.45 -1.92 9.36
C HIS A 224 8.27 -0.79 8.73
N MET A 225 7.64 0.18 8.07
CA MET A 225 8.39 1.30 7.47
C MET A 225 8.79 2.34 8.50
N LEU A 226 7.98 2.56 9.54
CA LEU A 226 8.32 3.45 10.65
C LEU A 226 9.54 2.91 11.43
N GLN A 227 9.57 1.61 11.72
CA GLN A 227 10.69 0.95 12.40
C GLN A 227 11.96 0.85 11.54
N TYR A 228 11.82 0.80 10.21
CA TYR A 228 12.95 0.76 9.29
C TYR A 228 13.68 2.10 9.19
N ALA A 229 12.93 3.20 9.19
CA ALA A 229 13.47 4.53 8.95
C ALA A 229 14.42 4.99 10.06
N GLY A 230 15.38 5.84 9.71
CA GLY A 230 16.18 6.58 10.68
C GLY A 230 15.35 7.57 11.50
N LEU A 231 14.19 7.96 10.96
CA LEU A 231 13.16 8.71 11.66
C LEU A 231 11.77 8.22 11.24
N GLY A 232 11.15 7.40 12.08
CA GLY A 232 9.75 7.01 11.97
C GLY A 232 8.82 8.04 12.61
N ILE A 233 7.85 8.54 11.85
CA ILE A 233 6.88 9.54 12.31
C ILE A 233 5.46 8.99 12.26
N ALA A 234 4.79 8.96 13.41
CA ALA A 234 3.36 8.69 13.50
C ALA A 234 2.55 9.98 13.46
N MET A 235 1.41 9.98 12.78
CA MET A 235 0.47 11.12 12.78
C MET A 235 -0.28 11.24 14.11
N ALA A 236 -0.76 12.44 14.50
CA ALA A 236 -1.53 12.57 15.75
C ALA A 236 -2.84 11.75 15.75
N ASN A 237 -3.42 11.54 14.57
CA ASN A 237 -4.61 10.70 14.36
C ASN A 237 -4.28 9.20 14.24
N ALA A 238 -3.02 8.80 14.36
CA ALA A 238 -2.61 7.40 14.30
C ALA A 238 -3.15 6.57 15.48
N MET A 239 -3.22 5.25 15.27
CA MET A 239 -3.49 4.29 16.33
C MET A 239 -2.42 4.38 17.42
N GLU A 240 -2.78 4.06 18.66
CA GLU A 240 -1.84 4.18 19.80
C GLU A 240 -0.61 3.28 19.61
N GLU A 241 -0.83 2.04 19.16
CA GLU A 241 0.25 1.10 18.83
C GLU A 241 1.20 1.64 17.74
N THR A 242 0.68 2.40 16.77
CA THR A 242 1.50 3.07 15.75
C THR A 242 2.31 4.24 16.32
N LYS A 243 1.78 4.96 17.33
CA LYS A 243 2.52 6.03 18.00
C LYS A 243 3.63 5.49 18.89
N GLU A 244 3.41 4.36 19.56
CA GLU A 244 4.37 3.72 20.45
C GLU A 244 5.66 3.27 19.73
N ILE A 245 5.58 2.95 18.45
CA ILE A 245 6.73 2.51 17.63
C ILE A 245 7.47 3.67 16.95
N ALA A 246 6.91 4.88 16.92
CA ALA A 246 7.47 6.01 16.19
C ALA A 246 8.46 6.81 17.05
N ASP A 247 9.48 7.37 16.41
CA ASP A 247 10.45 8.27 17.05
C ASP A 247 9.86 9.66 17.32
N TYR A 248 8.84 10.03 16.56
CA TYR A 248 8.18 11.33 16.65
C TYR A 248 6.68 11.22 16.35
N ILE A 249 5.89 11.99 17.09
CA ILE A 249 4.46 12.16 16.84
C ILE A 249 4.26 13.54 16.20
N ALA A 250 3.81 13.55 14.95
CA ALA A 250 3.45 14.75 14.20
C ALA A 250 2.04 15.24 14.57
N GLU A 251 1.67 16.40 14.03
CA GLU A 251 0.27 16.86 14.03
C GLU A 251 -0.62 15.91 13.19
N SER A 252 -1.94 16.07 13.26
CA SER A 252 -2.84 15.22 12.48
C SER A 252 -2.73 15.50 10.98
N ASN A 253 -3.26 14.58 10.16
CA ASN A 253 -3.41 14.76 8.72
C ASN A 253 -4.25 16.00 8.36
N ASP A 254 -5.29 16.29 9.16
CA ASP A 254 -6.12 17.50 9.00
C ASP A 254 -5.40 18.79 9.43
N GLU A 255 -4.31 18.68 10.18
CA GLU A 255 -3.48 19.79 10.67
C GLU A 255 -2.12 19.87 9.94
N HIS A 256 -2.04 19.29 8.75
CA HIS A 256 -0.87 19.34 7.86
C HIS A 256 0.39 18.75 8.50
N GLY A 257 0.25 17.64 9.24
CA GLY A 257 1.37 16.99 9.95
C GLY A 257 2.54 16.62 9.04
N VAL A 258 2.28 16.25 7.78
CA VAL A 258 3.32 16.02 6.76
C VAL A 258 4.12 17.29 6.49
N ALA A 259 3.47 18.41 6.17
CA ALA A 259 4.15 19.68 5.91
C ALA A 259 5.04 20.12 7.08
N LYS A 260 4.47 20.11 8.29
CA LYS A 260 5.18 20.53 9.51
C LYS A 260 6.38 19.63 9.81
N SER A 261 6.28 18.33 9.54
CA SER A 261 7.40 17.39 9.72
C SER A 261 8.51 17.62 8.70
N ILE A 262 8.16 17.81 7.43
CA ILE A 262 9.13 18.15 6.38
C ILE A 262 9.84 19.47 6.71
N GLU A 263 9.08 20.50 7.10
CA GLU A 263 9.67 21.78 7.50
C GLU A 263 10.64 21.63 8.66
N LYS A 264 10.29 20.85 9.67
CA LYS A 264 11.10 20.64 10.87
C LYS A 264 12.37 19.83 10.61
N PHE A 265 12.26 18.70 9.93
CA PHE A 265 13.33 17.71 9.84
C PHE A 265 14.13 17.75 8.54
N VAL A 266 13.66 18.48 7.53
CA VAL A 266 14.31 18.55 6.21
C VAL A 266 14.71 19.97 5.85
N LEU A 267 13.78 20.93 5.95
CA LEU A 267 14.02 22.29 5.45
C LEU A 267 14.70 23.22 6.47
N ASN A 268 14.50 22.98 7.77
CA ASN A 268 15.07 23.78 8.86
C ASN A 268 16.07 22.99 9.73
N ALA A 269 16.52 21.82 9.27
CA ALA A 269 17.40 20.92 10.01
C ALA A 269 18.89 21.31 9.95
#